data_AF-A0A958K0M0-F1
#
_entry.id   AF-A0A958K0M0-F1
#
_cell.length_a   1.000
_cell.length_b   1.000
_cell.length_c   1.000
_cell.angle_alpha   90.00
_cell.angle_beta   90.00
_cell.angle_gamma   90.00
#
_symmetry.space_group_name_H-M   'P 1'
#
loop_
_entity.id
_entity.type
_entity.pdbx_description
1 polymer ?
#
loop_
_entity_poly.entity_id
_entity_poly.type
_entity_poly.pdbx_seq_one_letter_code
_entity_poly.pdbx_strand_id
1 'polypeptide(L)'
;MPSLAWLGAIFGLLLGLQLPYSVLDRRIKRRDEDIMFYLPLVIEQIAIGVSSSLDIGPCLQRVVSMADERDTHNVVTELVKYAQNHVRSGVSLEDALNEIGKRSGHNELKHSFLSLSQVAKHGGEITRQLQELADAVASQREGRIEA
;
A
#
# COMPACT_ATOMS: atom_id res chain seq x y z
N MET A 1 15.99 -52.50 2.17
CA MET A 1 15.91 -51.26 1.38
C MET A 1 14.56 -50.50 1.37
N PRO A 2 13.39 -51.03 1.82
CA PRO A 2 12.15 -50.25 1.80
C PRO A 2 12.04 -49.17 2.89
N SER A 3 12.78 -49.30 3.99
CA SER A 3 12.78 -48.33 5.10
C SER A 3 13.31 -46.94 4.71
N LEU A 4 14.28 -46.87 3.80
CA LEU A 4 14.84 -45.60 3.32
C LEU A 4 13.86 -44.85 2.41
N ALA A 5 13.07 -45.58 1.62
CA ALA A 5 12.04 -45.00 0.76
C ALA A 5 10.88 -44.38 1.58
N TRP A 6 10.45 -45.04 2.65
CA TRP A 6 9.43 -44.50 3.57
C TRP A 6 9.93 -43.25 4.31
N LEU A 7 11.18 -43.24 4.75
CA LEU A 7 11.81 -42.05 5.35
C LEU A 7 11.86 -40.88 4.35
N GLY A 8 12.27 -41.13 3.11
CA GLY A 8 12.27 -40.12 2.06
C GLY A 8 10.87 -39.57 1.75
N ALA A 9 9.85 -40.42 1.74
CA ALA A 9 8.45 -40.03 1.51
C ALA A 9 7.91 -39.13 2.65
N ILE A 10 8.18 -39.49 3.91
CA ILE A 10 7.78 -38.68 5.07
C ILE A 10 8.51 -37.34 5.06
N PHE A 11 9.81 -37.34 4.78
CA PHE A 11 10.60 -36.11 4.73
C PHE A 11 10.18 -35.19 3.58
N GLY A 12 9.90 -35.75 2.40
CA GLY A 12 9.37 -35.01 1.25
C GLY A 12 7.98 -34.41 1.53
N LEU A 13 7.11 -35.13 2.24
CA LEU A 13 5.79 -34.62 2.64
C LEU A 13 5.93 -33.46 3.65
N LEU A 14 6.77 -33.62 4.66
CA LEU A 14 7.01 -32.58 5.67
C LEU A 14 7.61 -31.32 5.05
N LEU A 15 8.62 -31.46 4.18
CA LEU A 15 9.20 -30.32 3.47
C LEU A 15 8.21 -29.71 2.47
N GLY A 16 7.46 -30.54 1.74
CA GLY A 16 6.46 -30.08 0.77
C GLY A 16 5.34 -29.25 1.41
N LEU A 17 4.99 -29.53 2.67
CA LEU A 17 4.03 -28.74 3.43
C LEU A 17 4.67 -27.53 4.11
N GLN A 18 5.86 -27.65 4.72
CA GLN A 18 6.47 -26.57 5.50
C GLN A 18 7.07 -25.46 4.62
N LEU A 19 7.67 -25.82 3.49
CA LEU A 19 8.34 -24.88 2.58
C LEU A 19 7.40 -23.78 2.04
N PRO A 20 6.18 -24.06 1.55
CA PRO A 20 5.29 -23.01 1.06
C PRO A 20 4.87 -22.02 2.16
N TYR A 21 4.66 -22.48 3.41
CA TYR A 21 4.39 -21.57 4.52
C TYR A 21 5.55 -20.61 4.77
N SER A 22 6.77 -21.12 4.84
CA SER A 22 7.95 -20.27 5.06
C SER A 22 8.17 -19.26 3.92
N VAL A 23 7.94 -19.68 2.66
CA VAL A 23 8.03 -18.77 1.51
C VAL A 23 6.92 -17.72 1.55
N LEU A 24 5.70 -18.10 1.93
CA LEU A 24 4.58 -17.18 2.07
C LEU A 24 4.84 -16.15 3.16
N ASP A 25 5.29 -16.57 4.35
CA ASP A 25 5.62 -15.67 5.46
C ASP A 25 6.70 -14.67 5.07
N ARG A 26 7.73 -15.11 4.35
CA ARG A 26 8.78 -14.22 3.82
C ARG A 26 8.22 -13.21 2.82
N ARG A 27 7.28 -13.61 1.96
CA ARG A 27 6.64 -12.71 1.00
C ARG A 27 5.74 -11.68 1.69
N ILE A 28 4.99 -12.10 2.72
CA ILE A 28 4.16 -11.20 3.54
C ILE A 28 5.07 -10.18 4.20
N LYS A 29 6.10 -10.63 4.94
CA LYS A 29 7.03 -9.73 5.62
C LYS A 29 7.69 -8.72 4.67
N ARG A 30 8.11 -9.18 3.50
CA ARG A 30 8.68 -8.29 2.47
C ARG A 30 7.68 -7.26 1.97
N ARG A 31 6.43 -7.66 1.73
CA ARG A 31 5.35 -6.74 1.32
C ARG A 31 5.08 -5.71 2.41
N ASP A 32 5.08 -6.10 3.68
CA ASP A 32 4.88 -5.19 4.81
C ASP A 32 6.01 -4.16 4.90
N GLU A 33 7.26 -4.59 4.72
CA GLU A 33 8.43 -3.71 4.66
C GLU A 33 8.33 -2.72 3.48
N ASP A 34 7.96 -3.20 2.29
CA ASP A 34 7.74 -2.36 1.12
C ASP A 34 6.62 -1.33 1.36
N ILE A 35 5.52 -1.74 1.99
CA ILE A 35 4.41 -0.81 2.32
C ILE A 35 4.89 0.30 3.23
N MET A 36 5.58 -0.03 4.33
CA MET A 36 6.09 0.97 5.27
C MET A 36 7.11 1.92 4.65
N PHE A 37 7.87 1.44 3.67
CA PHE A 37 8.84 2.26 2.94
C PHE A 37 8.15 3.20 1.94
N TYR A 38 7.26 2.68 1.10
CA TYR A 38 6.68 3.44 -0.01
C TYR A 38 5.48 4.31 0.39
N LEU A 39 4.78 3.98 1.47
CA LEU A 39 3.62 4.75 1.93
C LEU A 39 3.93 6.23 2.20
N PRO A 40 4.94 6.61 3.01
CA PRO A 40 5.25 8.02 3.25
C PRO A 40 5.62 8.73 1.94
N LEU A 41 6.44 8.08 1.10
CA LEU A 41 6.91 8.65 -0.17
C LEU A 41 5.75 8.97 -1.13
N VAL A 42 4.79 8.06 -1.26
CA VAL A 42 3.65 8.27 -2.16
C VAL A 42 2.67 9.30 -1.59
N ILE A 43 2.43 9.30 -0.28
CA ILE A 43 1.57 10.30 0.37
C ILE A 43 2.18 11.70 0.25
N GLU A 44 3.49 11.84 0.44
CA GLU A 44 4.21 13.10 0.25
C GLU A 44 4.09 13.60 -1.20
N GLN A 45 4.28 12.72 -2.20
CA GLN A 45 4.08 13.08 -3.61
C GLN A 45 2.66 13.58 -3.89
N ILE A 46 1.65 12.95 -3.30
CA ILE A 46 0.25 13.38 -3.43
C ILE A 46 0.06 14.74 -2.74
N ALA A 47 0.60 14.93 -1.53
CA ALA A 47 0.52 16.17 -0.77
C ALA A 47 1.14 17.36 -1.54
N ILE A 48 2.34 17.18 -2.10
CA ILE A 48 3.01 18.17 -2.94
C ILE A 48 2.15 18.50 -4.18
N GLY A 49 1.62 17.46 -4.84
CA GLY A 49 0.75 17.61 -5.99
C GLY A 49 -0.49 18.45 -5.68
N VAL A 50 -1.18 18.16 -4.59
CA VAL A 50 -2.41 18.87 -4.20
C VAL A 50 -2.11 20.31 -3.80
N SER A 51 -0.98 20.53 -3.13
CA SER A 51 -0.50 21.87 -2.77
C SER A 51 -0.26 22.77 -3.97
N SER A 52 0.00 22.19 -5.16
CA SER A 52 0.17 22.94 -6.40
C SER A 52 -1.15 23.32 -7.09
N SER A 53 -2.27 23.38 -6.35
CA SER A 53 -3.64 23.70 -6.81
C SER A 53 -4.37 22.61 -7.62
N LEU A 54 -3.91 21.36 -7.56
CA LEU A 54 -4.67 20.22 -8.08
C LEU A 54 -5.61 19.66 -7.01
N ASP A 55 -6.82 19.27 -7.42
CA ASP A 55 -7.66 18.39 -6.61
C ASP A 55 -6.99 17.02 -6.43
N ILE A 56 -7.33 16.32 -5.34
CA ILE A 56 -6.75 15.02 -5.01
C ILE A 56 -6.95 13.96 -6.11
N GLY A 57 -8.11 13.93 -6.77
CA GLY A 57 -8.40 12.97 -7.85
C GLY A 57 -7.36 13.04 -8.98
N PRO A 58 -7.17 14.22 -9.61
CA PRO A 58 -6.09 14.48 -10.56
C PRO A 58 -4.68 14.15 -10.03
N CYS A 59 -4.36 14.43 -8.77
CA CYS A 59 -3.06 14.08 -8.19
C CYS A 59 -2.84 12.56 -8.12
N LEU A 60 -3.83 11.80 -7.67
CA LEU A 60 -3.76 10.34 -7.66
C LEU A 60 -3.56 9.80 -9.09
N GLN A 61 -4.23 10.42 -10.08
CA GLN A 61 -4.06 10.04 -11.48
C GLN A 61 -2.66 10.32 -11.98
N ARG A 62 -2.09 11.47 -11.59
CA ARG A 62 -0.73 11.83 -11.97
C ARG A 62 0.29 10.89 -11.38
N VAL A 63 0.16 10.53 -10.10
CA VAL A 63 1.07 9.57 -9.44
C VAL A 63 1.04 8.21 -10.13
N VAL A 64 -0.14 7.71 -10.48
CA VAL A 64 -0.27 6.45 -11.22
C VAL A 64 0.29 6.57 -12.65
N SER A 65 0.02 7.67 -13.36
CA SER A 65 0.55 7.88 -14.71
C SER A 65 2.07 7.94 -14.72
N MET A 66 2.68 8.62 -13.74
CA MET A 66 4.14 8.67 -13.60
C MET A 66 4.73 7.28 -13.36
N ALA A 67 4.07 6.45 -12.56
CA ALA A 67 4.48 5.08 -12.31
C ALA A 67 4.31 4.17 -13.54
N ASP A 68 3.27 4.39 -14.36
CA ASP A 68 3.04 3.69 -15.63
C ASP A 68 4.11 4.10 -16.67
N GLU A 69 4.36 5.39 -16.83
CA GLU A 69 5.32 5.96 -17.79
C GLU A 69 6.77 5.49 -17.54
N ARG A 70 7.13 5.29 -16.27
CA ARG A 70 8.50 4.93 -15.85
C ARG A 70 8.69 3.46 -15.53
N ASP A 71 7.61 2.66 -15.56
CA ASP A 71 7.60 1.27 -15.09
C ASP A 71 8.14 1.12 -13.65
N THR A 72 7.71 2.02 -12.76
CA THR A 72 8.20 2.11 -11.36
C THR A 72 7.09 1.87 -10.35
N HIS A 73 6.18 0.94 -10.63
CA HIS A 73 5.11 0.61 -9.69
C HIS A 73 5.68 0.01 -8.40
N ASN A 74 5.29 0.61 -7.28
CA ASN A 74 5.42 0.05 -5.94
C ASN A 74 4.05 -0.35 -5.37
N VAL A 75 4.07 -1.05 -4.25
CA VAL A 75 2.86 -1.55 -3.57
C VAL A 75 1.80 -0.47 -3.31
N VAL A 76 2.20 0.76 -2.99
CA VAL A 76 1.25 1.84 -2.69
C VAL A 76 0.69 2.45 -3.98
N THR A 77 1.50 2.64 -5.01
CA THR A 77 1.02 3.08 -6.33
C THR A 77 0.08 2.07 -6.98
N GLU A 78 0.29 0.75 -6.76
CA GLU A 78 -0.66 -0.29 -7.17
C GLU A 78 -2.02 -0.12 -6.47
N LEU A 79 -2.01 0.14 -5.15
CA LEU A 79 -3.25 0.37 -4.39
C LEU A 79 -3.97 1.63 -4.85
N VAL A 80 -3.25 2.71 -5.14
CA VAL A 80 -3.83 3.92 -5.73
C VAL A 80 -4.45 3.61 -7.09
N LYS A 81 -3.75 2.86 -7.96
CA LYS A 81 -4.27 2.40 -9.26
C LYS A 81 -5.56 1.59 -9.11
N TYR A 82 -5.64 0.70 -8.12
CA TYR A 82 -6.88 -0.02 -7.84
C TYR A 82 -8.02 0.91 -7.41
N ALA A 83 -7.75 1.89 -6.54
CA ALA A 83 -8.75 2.90 -6.20
C ALA A 83 -9.23 3.66 -7.45
N GLN A 84 -8.33 4.03 -8.35
CA GLN A 84 -8.70 4.67 -9.62
C GLN A 84 -9.55 3.78 -10.51
N ASN A 85 -9.26 2.48 -10.56
CA ASN A 85 -10.06 1.52 -11.33
C ASN A 85 -11.48 1.38 -10.76
N HIS A 86 -11.63 1.40 -9.43
CA HIS A 86 -12.95 1.47 -8.80
C HIS A 86 -13.70 2.75 -9.21
N VAL A 87 -13.01 3.89 -9.21
CA VAL A 87 -13.61 5.16 -9.66
C VAL A 87 -14.04 5.10 -11.13
N ARG A 88 -13.21 4.54 -12.02
CA ARG A 88 -13.56 4.31 -13.43
C ARG A 88 -14.76 3.37 -13.61
N SER A 89 -15.03 2.53 -12.60
CA SER A 89 -16.18 1.62 -12.56
C SER A 89 -17.45 2.27 -11.98
N GLY A 90 -17.42 3.58 -11.67
CA GLY A 90 -18.56 4.34 -11.16
C GLY A 90 -18.63 4.45 -9.64
N VAL A 91 -17.63 3.95 -8.90
CA VAL A 91 -17.54 4.13 -7.44
C VAL A 91 -17.07 5.55 -7.13
N SER A 92 -17.54 6.16 -6.04
CA SER A 92 -17.03 7.46 -5.62
C SER A 92 -15.55 7.36 -5.21
N LEU A 93 -14.77 8.44 -5.36
CA LEU A 93 -13.37 8.43 -4.92
C LEU A 93 -13.23 8.19 -3.41
N GLU A 94 -14.17 8.73 -2.62
CA GLU A 94 -14.27 8.50 -1.17
C GLU A 94 -14.40 7.00 -0.86
N ASP A 95 -15.40 6.34 -1.46
CA ASP A 95 -15.66 4.92 -1.21
C ASP A 95 -14.52 4.03 -1.72
N ALA A 96 -13.95 4.37 -2.88
CA ALA A 96 -12.83 3.62 -3.46
C ALA A 96 -11.59 3.66 -2.55
N LEU A 97 -11.22 4.83 -2.02
CA LEU A 97 -10.09 4.97 -1.11
C LEU A 97 -10.34 4.24 0.21
N ASN A 98 -11.53 4.42 0.79
CA ASN A 98 -11.91 3.78 2.05
C ASN A 98 -11.89 2.25 1.93
N GLU A 99 -12.44 1.70 0.85
CA GLU A 99 -12.48 0.25 0.63
C GLU A 99 -11.08 -0.35 0.40
N ILE A 100 -10.24 0.31 -0.41
CA ILE A 100 -8.86 -0.13 -0.64
C ILE A 100 -8.04 -0.07 0.66
N GLY A 101 -8.15 1.01 1.43
CA GLY A 101 -7.51 1.14 2.72
C GLY A 101 -7.92 0.03 3.68
N LYS A 102 -9.23 -0.24 3.79
CA LYS A 102 -9.78 -1.29 4.66
C LYS A 102 -9.34 -2.70 4.26
N ARG A 103 -9.27 -3.00 2.95
CA ARG A 103 -8.88 -4.32 2.44
C ARG A 103 -7.38 -4.61 2.51
N SER A 104 -6.56 -3.57 2.68
CA SER A 104 -5.09 -3.73 2.71
C SER A 104 -4.56 -4.52 3.91
N GLY A 105 -5.35 -4.67 4.99
CA GLY A 105 -4.93 -5.38 6.21
C GLY A 105 -3.90 -4.62 7.06
N HIS A 106 -3.46 -3.44 6.62
CA HIS A 106 -2.48 -2.61 7.29
C HIS A 106 -3.16 -1.38 7.88
N ASN A 107 -2.97 -1.13 9.18
CA ASN A 107 -3.61 0.01 9.84
C ASN A 107 -3.12 1.33 9.25
N GLU A 108 -1.84 1.42 8.91
CA GLU A 108 -1.19 2.59 8.32
C GLU A 108 -1.81 2.94 6.97
N LEU A 109 -1.96 1.95 6.08
CA LEU A 109 -2.66 2.14 4.81
C LEU A 109 -4.13 2.52 5.02
N LYS A 110 -4.82 1.85 5.94
CA LYS A 110 -6.21 2.17 6.26
C LYS A 110 -6.35 3.62 6.71
N HIS A 111 -5.51 4.09 7.62
CA HIS A 111 -5.55 5.46 8.13
C HIS A 111 -5.19 6.46 7.03
N SER A 112 -4.11 6.23 6.28
CA SER A 112 -3.71 7.13 5.20
C SER A 112 -4.77 7.26 4.11
N PHE A 113 -5.35 6.14 3.65
CA PHE A 113 -6.38 6.16 2.62
C PHE A 113 -7.70 6.75 3.12
N LEU A 114 -8.05 6.55 4.41
CA LEU A 114 -9.19 7.22 5.02
C LEU A 114 -8.99 8.74 5.08
N SER A 115 -7.78 9.20 5.42
CA SER A 115 -7.45 10.63 5.42
C SER A 115 -7.51 11.22 4.01
N LEU A 116 -6.97 10.52 3.00
CA LEU A 116 -7.11 10.89 1.59
C LEU A 116 -8.59 10.97 1.16
N SER A 117 -9.41 10.03 1.62
CA SER A 117 -10.85 10.00 1.37
C SER A 117 -11.56 11.23 1.95
N GLN A 118 -11.21 11.63 3.17
CA GLN A 118 -11.77 12.83 3.82
C GLN A 118 -11.37 14.11 3.07
N VAL A 119 -10.12 14.17 2.62
CA VAL A 119 -9.61 15.24 1.77
C VAL A 119 -10.40 15.35 0.47
N ALA A 120 -10.67 14.22 -0.19
CA ALA A 120 -11.46 14.18 -1.42
C ALA A 120 -12.89 14.71 -1.26
N LYS A 121 -13.47 14.55 -0.07
CA LYS A 121 -14.85 14.95 0.21
C LYS A 121 -15.01 16.44 0.52
N HIS A 122 -14.07 17.05 1.25
CA HIS A 122 -14.29 18.35 1.88
C HIS A 122 -13.62 19.55 1.18
N GLY A 123 -12.70 19.35 0.22
CA GLY A 123 -12.26 20.42 -0.69
C GLY A 123 -11.65 21.68 -0.06
N GLY A 124 -11.09 21.62 1.17
CA GLY A 124 -10.64 22.77 1.97
C GLY A 124 -9.11 22.96 2.08
N GLU A 125 -8.58 23.46 3.22
CA GLU A 125 -7.12 23.56 3.54
C GLU A 125 -6.45 22.17 3.62
N ILE A 126 -6.40 21.50 2.47
CA ILE A 126 -6.00 20.11 2.30
C ILE A 126 -4.49 19.95 2.39
N THR A 127 -3.74 20.96 1.96
CA THR A 127 -2.27 20.97 1.99
C THR A 127 -1.72 20.70 3.40
N ARG A 128 -2.24 21.38 4.43
CA ARG A 128 -1.75 21.22 5.79
C ARG A 128 -2.06 19.82 6.34
N GLN A 129 -3.28 19.32 6.11
CA GLN A 129 -3.68 17.99 6.58
C GLN A 129 -2.93 16.86 5.86
N LEU A 130 -2.69 17.01 4.56
CA LEU A 130 -1.88 16.04 3.80
C LEU A 130 -0.40 16.10 4.18
N GLN A 131 0.13 17.28 4.48
CA GLN A 131 1.50 17.42 4.97
C GLN A 131 1.64 16.80 6.36
N GLU A 132 0.70 17.09 7.29
CA GLU A 132 0.66 16.45 8.61
C GLU A 132 0.53 14.92 8.50
N LEU A 133 -0.24 14.42 7.51
CA LEU A 133 -0.32 12.99 7.23
C LEU A 133 1.02 12.44 6.72
N ALA A 134 1.66 13.12 5.77
CA ALA A 134 2.96 12.72 5.24
C ALA A 134 4.01 12.64 6.37
N ASP A 135 4.06 13.68 7.21
CA ASP A 135 4.96 13.76 8.37
C ASP A 135 4.65 12.66 9.39
N ALA A 136 3.37 12.38 9.68
CA ALA A 136 2.95 11.32 10.59
C ALA A 136 3.36 9.93 10.07
N VAL A 137 3.14 9.65 8.79
CA VAL A 137 3.52 8.37 8.16
C VAL A 137 5.05 8.23 8.13
N ALA A 138 5.78 9.31 7.88
CA ALA A 138 7.24 9.31 7.91
C ALA A 138 7.79 9.07 9.32
N SER A 139 7.27 9.76 10.33
CA SER A 139 7.65 9.56 11.74
C SER A 139 7.34 8.13 12.21
N GLN A 140 6.23 7.55 11.76
CA GLN A 140 5.89 6.17 12.08
C GLN A 140 6.89 5.16 11.49
N ARG A 141 7.41 5.44 10.29
CA ARG A 141 8.50 4.64 9.70
C ARG A 141 9.77 4.73 10.55
N GLU A 142 10.15 5.92 11.00
CA GLU A 142 11.33 6.12 11.86
C GLU A 142 11.20 5.37 13.18
N GLY A 143 10.05 5.48 13.86
CA GLY A 143 9.80 4.77 15.12
C GLY A 143 9.84 3.24 14.98
N ARG A 144 9.56 2.68 13.79
CA ARG A 144 9.72 1.24 13.52
C ARG A 144 11.16 0.83 13.21
N ILE A 145 12.01 1.76 12.76
CA ILE A 145 13.44 1.50 12.50
C ILE A 145 14.22 1.53 13.82
N GLU A 146 13.78 2.32 14.79
CA GLU A 146 14.42 2.47 16.10
C GLU A 146 14.02 1.41 17.14
N ALA A 147 12.94 0.65 16.90
CA ALA A 147 12.41 -0.39 17.78
C ALA A 147 12.94 -1.80 17.44
#